data_AF-A0AAJ6ZMB6-F1
#
_entry.id   AF-A0AAJ6ZMB6-F1
#
_cell.length_a   1.000
_cell.length_b   1.000
_cell.length_c   1.000
_cell.angle_alpha   90.00
_cell.angle_beta   90.00
_cell.angle_gamma   90.00
#
_symmetry.space_group_name_H-M   'P 1'
#
loop_
_entity.id
_entity.type
_entity.pdbx_description
1 polymer ?
#
loop_
_entity_poly.entity_id
_entity_poly.type
_entity_poly.pdbx_seq_one_letter_code
_entity_poly.pdbx_strand_id
1 'polypeptide(L)'
;KFVFCSWILRGCGAFYIRRRVDGSEYHGDPIYKSALRAYILNSLGANNNLEFFIEGGRTRTGKPQPPKAGILSVIMDAYLDGTIDDALLVPVTLNYERLVDGSFVREQLGMPKQMETFWSALRGIWRTLNTNHGGIRVDFNQPISLKELVTSFQKYNYLKAPIERCLTPPNNNLAVNLDRQILYNHSHSSLYGADVTTDHKMMVEAIGRHLVYDAAQSTALMSTNVLSYVLLSEQRRGCTLQQLQRCVEARGAALQAAGRDLGYTGDTSSLVKHALEMLGRGLVRRDGRQVRAQPTVSAALELSYYANALVAHYAAPAILATALESIVCESDEDTVRHSELIESSLQLCEVLSQEFILCPPCTRIEETMLSAIGTLVSCDVLSEIQVNIYLWNPGTL
;
A
#
# COMPACT_ATOMS: atom_id res chain seq x y z
N LYS A 1 -24.80 10.18 20.47
CA LYS A 1 -24.41 10.53 19.09
C LYS A 1 -24.70 12.02 18.90
N PHE A 2 -23.71 12.83 18.53
CA PHE A 2 -23.86 14.30 18.45
C PHE A 2 -24.86 14.67 17.36
N VAL A 3 -26.04 15.17 17.74
CA VAL A 3 -27.11 15.49 16.79
C VAL A 3 -26.64 16.57 15.81
N PHE A 4 -25.88 17.57 16.29
CA PHE A 4 -25.42 18.70 15.47
C PHE A 4 -24.39 18.31 14.39
N CYS A 5 -23.29 17.65 14.77
CA CYS A 5 -22.27 17.23 13.80
C CYS A 5 -22.82 16.15 12.85
N SER A 6 -23.65 15.23 13.36
CA SER A 6 -24.35 14.28 12.50
C SER A 6 -25.34 14.95 11.56
N TRP A 7 -25.95 16.06 11.96
CA TRP A 7 -26.88 16.83 11.12
C TRP A 7 -26.13 17.58 10.02
N ILE A 8 -24.99 18.22 10.35
CA ILE A 8 -24.12 18.86 9.35
C ILE A 8 -23.62 17.84 8.33
N LEU A 9 -23.04 16.72 8.80
CA LEU A 9 -22.51 15.69 7.91
C LEU A 9 -23.60 15.10 6.99
N ARG A 10 -24.80 14.84 7.53
CA ARG A 10 -25.95 14.42 6.72
C ARG A 10 -26.39 15.49 5.72
N GLY A 11 -26.33 16.77 6.11
CA GLY A 11 -26.60 17.91 5.22
C GLY A 11 -25.58 18.01 4.09
N CYS A 12 -24.34 17.56 4.30
CA CYS A 12 -23.29 17.45 3.28
C CYS A 12 -23.35 16.15 2.47
N GLY A 13 -24.40 15.32 2.62
CA GLY A 13 -24.54 14.05 1.89
C GLY A 13 -23.81 12.85 2.51
N ALA A 14 -23.20 12.99 3.70
CA ALA A 14 -22.54 11.87 4.36
C ALA A 14 -23.56 10.90 4.96
N PHE A 15 -23.29 9.60 4.80
CA PHE A 15 -24.07 8.52 5.38
C PHE A 15 -23.21 7.64 6.29
N TYR A 16 -23.85 6.98 7.26
CA TYR A 16 -23.16 6.19 8.27
C TYR A 16 -23.31 4.71 8.00
N ILE A 17 -22.18 4.04 7.78
CA ILE A 17 -22.14 2.58 7.60
C ILE A 17 -21.99 1.90 8.98
N ARG A 18 -22.88 0.95 9.29
CA ARG A 18 -22.78 0.10 10.47
C ARG A 18 -21.65 -0.92 10.30
N ARG A 19 -20.65 -0.87 11.19
CA ARG A 19 -19.51 -1.81 11.20
C ARG A 19 -19.85 -3.17 11.80
N ARG A 20 -20.81 -3.22 12.73
CA ARG A 20 -21.41 -4.44 13.27
C ARG A 20 -22.90 -4.36 12.98
N VAL A 21 -23.41 -5.40 12.34
CA VAL A 21 -24.83 -5.59 12.08
C VAL A 21 -25.21 -6.75 12.99
N ASP A 22 -25.80 -6.42 14.13
CA ASP A 22 -25.89 -7.31 15.28
C ASP A 22 -26.78 -8.55 15.00
N GLY A 23 -26.30 -9.74 15.39
CA GLY A 23 -27.13 -10.93 15.56
C GLY A 23 -26.46 -12.28 15.29
N SER A 24 -25.60 -12.38 14.28
CA SER A 24 -24.85 -13.61 14.02
C SER A 24 -23.51 -13.28 13.38
N GLU A 25 -22.46 -13.96 13.81
CA GLU A 25 -21.11 -13.86 13.26
C GLU A 25 -21.04 -14.27 11.77
N TYR A 26 -22.14 -14.80 11.22
CA TYR A 26 -22.19 -15.41 9.89
C TYR A 26 -23.18 -14.77 8.90
N HIS A 27 -24.17 -13.98 9.35
CA HIS A 27 -25.13 -13.33 8.45
C HIS A 27 -25.43 -11.89 8.89
N GLY A 28 -24.87 -10.91 8.16
CA GLY A 28 -25.27 -9.50 8.30
C GLY A 28 -26.71 -9.29 7.78
N ASP A 29 -27.43 -8.34 8.39
CA ASP A 29 -28.81 -7.98 8.03
C ASP A 29 -28.95 -7.70 6.52
N PRO A 30 -29.64 -8.57 5.77
CA PRO A 30 -29.81 -8.42 4.33
C PRO A 30 -30.63 -7.17 4.00
N ILE A 31 -31.55 -6.75 4.87
CA ILE A 31 -32.35 -5.54 4.67
C ILE A 31 -31.45 -4.31 4.73
N TYR A 32 -30.56 -4.26 5.71
CA TYR A 32 -29.58 -3.17 5.82
C TYR A 32 -28.66 -3.11 4.59
N LYS A 33 -28.14 -4.25 4.12
CA LYS A 33 -27.30 -4.30 2.91
C LYS A 33 -28.05 -3.80 1.67
N SER A 34 -29.28 -4.28 1.47
CA SER A 34 -30.12 -3.86 0.35
C SER A 34 -30.49 -2.39 0.41
N ALA A 35 -30.81 -1.87 1.60
CA ALA A 35 -31.10 -0.45 1.80
C ALA A 35 -29.87 0.43 1.51
N LEU A 36 -28.69 0.02 1.98
CA LEU A 36 -27.43 0.72 1.70
C LEU A 36 -27.10 0.70 0.20
N ARG A 37 -27.25 -0.46 -0.45
CA ARG A 37 -27.07 -0.61 -1.91
C ARG A 37 -28.00 0.34 -2.67
N ALA A 38 -29.30 0.29 -2.39
CA ALA A 38 -30.29 1.15 -3.04
C ALA A 38 -30.00 2.65 -2.82
N TYR A 39 -29.56 3.03 -1.63
CA TYR A 39 -29.18 4.41 -1.33
C TYR A 39 -27.99 4.88 -2.18
N ILE A 40 -26.92 4.07 -2.27
CA ILE A 40 -25.75 4.40 -3.09
C ILE A 40 -26.13 4.46 -4.57
N LEU A 41 -26.90 3.50 -5.09
CA LEU A 41 -27.37 3.50 -6.48
C LEU A 41 -28.18 4.76 -6.81
N ASN A 42 -29.13 5.14 -5.96
CA ASN A 42 -29.92 6.36 -6.16
C ASN A 42 -29.05 7.63 -6.09
N SER A 43 -28.03 7.63 -5.23
CA SER A 43 -27.09 8.76 -5.14
C SER A 43 -26.23 8.88 -6.40
N LEU A 44 -25.74 7.76 -6.93
CA LEU A 44 -24.96 7.72 -8.17
C LEU A 44 -25.82 8.11 -9.37
N GLY A 45 -27.05 7.59 -9.48
CA GLY A 45 -28.00 7.96 -10.55
C GLY A 45 -28.44 9.43 -10.51
N ALA A 46 -28.33 10.09 -9.35
CA ALA A 46 -28.51 11.53 -9.21
C ALA A 46 -27.25 12.35 -9.56
N ASN A 47 -26.18 11.71 -10.06
CA ASN A 47 -24.87 12.31 -10.36
C ASN A 47 -24.18 12.97 -9.14
N ASN A 48 -24.40 12.44 -7.93
CA ASN A 48 -23.70 12.92 -6.74
C ASN A 48 -22.29 12.30 -6.64
N ASN A 49 -21.32 13.10 -6.19
CA ASN A 49 -19.97 12.62 -5.87
C ASN A 49 -19.98 11.74 -4.61
N LEU A 50 -19.21 10.66 -4.63
CA LEU A 50 -19.09 9.72 -3.52
C LEU A 50 -17.64 9.62 -3.06
N GLU A 51 -17.38 10.00 -1.81
CA GLU A 51 -16.09 9.79 -1.15
C GLU A 51 -16.15 8.54 -0.25
N PHE A 52 -15.15 7.66 -0.37
CA PHE A 52 -15.04 6.49 0.50
C PHE A 52 -13.58 6.03 0.67
N PHE A 53 -13.30 5.40 1.81
CA PHE A 53 -12.00 4.80 2.10
C PHE A 53 -11.98 3.35 1.64
N ILE A 54 -11.22 3.06 0.59
CA ILE A 54 -11.17 1.73 -0.01
C ILE A 54 -10.63 0.65 0.94
N GLU A 55 -9.71 0.98 1.86
CA GLU A 55 -9.22 0.05 2.90
C GLU A 55 -10.26 -0.21 4.03
N GLY A 56 -11.30 0.63 4.08
CA GLY A 56 -12.38 0.59 5.08
C GLY A 56 -11.94 0.85 6.52
N GLY A 57 -10.85 1.60 6.71
CA GLY A 57 -10.38 2.03 8.03
C GLY A 57 -9.12 2.88 7.96
N ARG A 58 -8.71 3.40 9.12
CA ARG A 58 -7.42 4.08 9.27
C ARG A 58 -6.30 3.05 9.25
N THR A 59 -5.24 3.33 8.51
CA THR A 59 -4.03 2.52 8.48
C THR A 59 -3.38 2.53 9.87
N ARG A 60 -2.93 1.37 10.33
CA ARG A 60 -2.29 1.20 11.65
C ARG A 60 -0.82 0.86 11.58
N THR A 61 -0.36 0.41 10.43
CA THR A 61 1.02 -0.03 10.20
C THR A 61 1.79 0.98 9.35
N GLY A 62 1.14 1.96 8.73
CA GLY A 62 1.74 2.83 7.72
C GLY A 62 1.94 2.17 6.35
N LYS A 63 1.49 0.91 6.18
CA LYS A 63 1.51 0.19 4.89
C LYS A 63 0.13 0.23 4.24
N PRO A 64 0.04 0.31 2.90
CA PRO A 64 -1.21 0.13 2.18
C PRO A 64 -1.88 -1.19 2.60
N GLN A 65 -3.20 -1.19 2.72
CA GLN A 65 -3.96 -2.40 3.05
C GLN A 65 -4.76 -2.88 1.84
N PRO A 66 -5.03 -4.20 1.74
CA PRO A 66 -5.87 -4.70 0.66
C PRO A 66 -7.25 -4.00 0.67
N PRO A 67 -7.79 -3.72 -0.54
CA PRO A 67 -9.06 -3.02 -0.69
C PRO A 67 -10.22 -3.85 -0.14
N LYS A 68 -11.24 -3.17 0.39
CA LYS A 68 -12.54 -3.75 0.72
C LYS A 68 -13.53 -3.43 -0.40
N ALA A 69 -13.83 -4.45 -1.19
CA ALA A 69 -14.62 -4.34 -2.40
C ALA A 69 -16.07 -3.85 -2.23
N GLY A 70 -16.62 -3.78 -1.01
CA GLY A 70 -18.06 -3.60 -0.80
C GLY A 70 -18.69 -2.35 -1.42
N ILE A 71 -18.10 -1.16 -1.28
CA ILE A 71 -18.67 0.05 -1.90
C ILE A 71 -18.36 0.06 -3.40
N LEU A 72 -17.15 -0.31 -3.78
CA LEU A 72 -16.69 -0.36 -5.17
C LEU A 72 -17.55 -1.31 -6.02
N SER A 73 -18.02 -2.43 -5.45
CA SER A 73 -18.93 -3.33 -6.15
C SER A 73 -20.28 -2.69 -6.46
N VAL A 74 -20.81 -1.85 -5.57
CA VAL A 74 -22.08 -1.15 -5.84
C VAL A 74 -21.91 -0.13 -6.96
N ILE A 75 -20.75 0.53 -7.03
CA ILE A 75 -20.42 1.45 -8.14
C ILE A 75 -20.31 0.65 -9.46
N MET A 76 -19.66 -0.51 -9.42
CA MET A 76 -19.56 -1.40 -10.58
C MET A 76 -20.94 -1.89 -11.04
N ASP A 77 -21.79 -2.31 -10.11
CA ASP A 77 -23.16 -2.73 -10.41
C ASP A 77 -23.97 -1.59 -11.04
N ALA A 78 -23.83 -0.36 -10.52
CA ALA A 78 -24.48 0.82 -11.10
C ALA A 78 -24.10 1.02 -12.57
N TYR A 79 -22.83 0.80 -12.92
CA TYR A 79 -22.33 0.89 -14.28
C TYR A 79 -22.83 -0.27 -15.16
N LEU A 80 -22.77 -1.51 -14.68
CA LEU A 80 -23.19 -2.68 -15.45
C LEU A 80 -24.69 -2.75 -15.70
N ASP A 81 -25.50 -2.31 -14.73
CA ASP A 81 -26.97 -2.25 -14.85
C ASP A 81 -27.43 -1.00 -15.64
N GLY A 82 -26.50 -0.15 -16.10
CA GLY A 82 -26.79 1.05 -16.88
C GLY A 82 -27.43 2.20 -16.08
N THR A 83 -27.30 2.18 -14.74
CA THR A 83 -27.72 3.30 -13.89
C THR A 83 -26.82 4.53 -14.11
N ILE A 84 -25.54 4.30 -14.39
CA ILE A 84 -24.57 5.33 -14.76
C ILE A 84 -23.81 4.90 -16.03
N ASP A 85 -23.50 5.86 -16.91
CA ASP A 85 -22.76 5.58 -18.15
C ASP A 85 -21.24 5.41 -17.92
N ASP A 86 -20.69 6.12 -16.94
CA ASP A 86 -19.30 6.05 -16.52
C ASP A 86 -19.13 6.64 -15.11
N ALA A 87 -18.06 6.26 -14.41
CA ALA A 87 -17.63 6.87 -13.16
C ALA A 87 -16.13 7.16 -13.21
N LEU A 88 -15.73 8.39 -12.85
CA LEU A 88 -14.33 8.74 -12.69
C LEU A 88 -13.88 8.39 -11.27
N LEU A 89 -13.03 7.38 -11.16
CA LEU A 89 -12.41 6.98 -9.91
C LEU A 89 -11.16 7.84 -9.70
N VAL A 90 -11.14 8.66 -8.65
CA VAL A 90 -10.02 9.55 -8.33
C VAL A 90 -9.34 9.03 -7.07
N PRO A 91 -8.16 8.37 -7.17
CA PRO A 91 -7.40 8.02 -5.98
C PRO A 91 -6.91 9.29 -5.28
N VAL A 92 -7.10 9.37 -3.96
CA VAL A 92 -6.67 10.49 -3.13
C VAL A 92 -5.86 9.97 -1.96
N THR A 93 -4.69 10.55 -1.72
CA THR A 93 -3.79 10.13 -0.64
C THR A 93 -3.60 11.26 0.35
N LEU A 94 -3.52 10.90 1.63
CA LEU A 94 -3.37 11.83 2.75
C LEU A 94 -2.17 11.38 3.57
N ASN A 95 -1.10 12.18 3.60
CA ASN A 95 0.07 11.90 4.43
C ASN A 95 0.28 13.01 5.47
N TYR A 96 0.60 12.60 6.70
CA TYR A 96 0.73 13.48 7.86
C TYR A 96 2.18 13.48 8.32
N GLU A 97 2.75 14.65 8.63
CA GLU A 97 4.09 14.70 9.24
C GLU A 97 4.10 14.05 10.63
N ARG A 98 3.03 14.24 11.39
CA ARG A 98 2.86 13.68 12.73
C ARG A 98 1.47 13.08 12.92
N LEU A 99 1.44 11.87 13.45
CA LEU A 99 0.21 11.19 13.79
C LEU A 99 -0.49 11.87 14.96
N VAL A 100 -1.78 12.09 14.77
CA VAL A 100 -2.68 12.66 15.77
C VAL A 100 -3.13 11.62 16.81
N ASP A 101 -3.10 10.34 16.43
CA ASP A 101 -3.65 9.23 17.23
C ASP A 101 -2.56 8.19 17.54
N GLY A 102 -2.25 7.99 18.82
CA GLY A 102 -1.30 6.98 19.31
C GLY A 102 -1.96 5.67 19.75
N SER A 103 -3.28 5.52 19.60
CA SER A 103 -4.02 4.32 20.04
C SER A 103 -3.60 3.05 19.27
N PHE A 104 -3.11 3.20 18.04
CA PHE A 104 -2.70 2.07 17.21
C PHE A 104 -1.52 1.30 17.81
N VAL A 105 -0.61 1.97 18.53
CA VAL A 105 0.54 1.31 19.17
C VAL A 105 0.05 0.32 20.23
N ARG A 106 -0.97 0.70 20.99
CA ARG A 106 -1.59 -0.18 22.00
C ARG A 106 -2.31 -1.36 21.34
N GLU A 107 -3.02 -1.11 20.24
CA GLU A 107 -3.67 -2.18 19.47
C GLU A 107 -2.63 -3.18 18.92
N GLN A 108 -1.48 -2.70 18.42
CA GLN A 108 -0.39 -3.57 17.96
C GLN A 108 0.29 -4.36 19.09
N LEU A 109 0.31 -3.83 20.31
CA LEU A 109 0.75 -4.55 21.51
C LEU A 109 -0.28 -5.59 22.01
N GLY A 110 -1.36 -5.84 21.26
CA GLY A 110 -2.40 -6.80 21.61
C GLY A 110 -3.36 -6.30 22.71
N MET A 111 -3.29 -5.03 23.09
CA MET A 111 -4.24 -4.48 24.05
C MET A 111 -5.64 -4.39 23.41
N PRO A 112 -6.70 -4.59 24.20
CA PRO A 112 -8.06 -4.51 23.68
C PRO A 112 -8.30 -3.13 23.07
N LYS A 113 -8.93 -3.12 21.90
CA LYS A 113 -9.31 -1.90 21.20
C LYS A 113 -10.15 -1.04 22.14
N GLN A 114 -9.58 0.07 22.59
CA GLN A 114 -10.35 1.06 23.32
C GLN A 114 -11.28 1.74 22.33
N MET A 115 -12.58 1.57 22.53
CA MET A 115 -13.55 2.40 21.85
C MET A 115 -13.30 3.81 22.35
N GLU A 116 -12.74 4.68 21.50
CA GLU A 116 -12.60 6.08 21.85
C GLU A 116 -13.99 6.63 22.13
N THR A 117 -14.21 7.07 23.37
CA THR A 117 -15.44 7.75 23.73
C THR A 117 -15.51 9.03 22.91
N PHE A 118 -16.68 9.37 22.38
CA PHE A 118 -16.87 10.57 21.54
C PHE A 118 -16.25 11.85 22.13
N TRP A 119 -16.30 12.03 23.47
CA TRP A 119 -15.65 13.13 24.18
C TRP A 119 -14.11 13.09 24.15
N SER A 120 -13.50 11.90 24.16
CA SER A 120 -12.05 11.78 23.99
C SER A 120 -11.62 12.10 22.56
N ALA A 121 -12.42 11.74 21.55
CA ALA A 121 -12.17 12.11 20.15
C ALA A 121 -12.27 13.64 19.94
N LEU A 122 -13.30 14.30 20.48
CA LEU A 122 -13.44 15.76 20.38
C LEU A 122 -12.33 16.51 21.14
N ARG A 123 -11.97 16.03 22.33
CA ARG A 123 -10.83 16.57 23.09
C ARG A 123 -9.51 16.31 22.37
N GLY A 124 -9.40 15.19 21.65
CA GLY A 124 -8.34 14.87 20.71
C GLY A 124 -8.25 15.96 19.64
N ILE A 125 -9.31 16.18 18.87
CA ILE A 125 -9.40 17.22 17.83
C ILE A 125 -9.04 18.61 18.40
N TRP A 126 -9.58 18.99 19.56
CA TRP A 126 -9.29 20.29 20.16
C TRP A 126 -7.82 20.42 20.60
N ARG A 127 -7.21 19.35 21.12
CA ARG A 127 -5.76 19.32 21.38
C ARG A 127 -4.97 19.36 20.08
N THR A 128 -5.41 18.67 19.04
CA THR A 128 -4.79 18.66 17.72
C THR A 128 -4.75 20.06 17.13
N LEU A 129 -5.85 20.80 17.22
CA LEU A 129 -5.93 22.20 16.78
C LEU A 129 -5.01 23.12 17.60
N ASN A 130 -4.76 22.79 18.87
CA ASN A 130 -3.91 23.58 19.78
C ASN A 130 -2.43 23.14 19.83
N THR A 131 -2.00 22.19 19.00
CA THR A 131 -0.61 21.70 19.01
C THR A 131 -0.06 21.58 17.60
N ASN A 132 1.24 21.85 17.44
CA ASN A 132 1.90 21.76 16.15
C ASN A 132 2.02 20.28 15.70
N HIS A 133 1.15 19.88 14.78
CA HIS A 133 1.14 18.57 14.13
C HIS A 133 1.83 18.56 12.76
N GLY A 134 2.48 19.67 12.40
CA GLY A 134 3.21 19.80 11.14
C GLY A 134 2.27 19.92 9.94
N GLY A 135 2.81 19.62 8.77
CA GLY A 135 2.08 19.64 7.51
C GLY A 135 1.22 18.41 7.27
N ILE A 136 0.19 18.59 6.45
CA ILE A 136 -0.58 17.51 5.82
C ILE A 136 -0.42 17.68 4.32
N ARG A 137 -0.06 16.61 3.64
CA ARG A 137 -0.01 16.56 2.18
C ARG A 137 -1.19 15.76 1.65
N VAL A 138 -1.88 16.35 0.68
CA VAL A 138 -3.01 15.73 -0.01
C VAL A 138 -2.64 15.68 -1.49
N ASP A 139 -2.54 14.48 -2.03
CA ASP A 139 -2.25 14.28 -3.45
C ASP A 139 -3.47 13.67 -4.13
N PHE A 140 -3.84 14.24 -5.28
CA PHE A 140 -4.92 13.76 -6.14
C PHE A 140 -4.30 13.10 -7.35
N ASN A 141 -4.59 11.81 -7.55
CA ASN A 141 -4.06 11.07 -8.68
C ASN A 141 -4.88 11.32 -9.94
N GLN A 142 -4.34 10.85 -11.07
CA GLN A 142 -5.06 10.84 -12.34
C GLN A 142 -6.42 10.15 -12.19
N PRO A 143 -7.52 10.81 -12.59
CA PRO A 143 -8.84 10.18 -12.62
C PRO A 143 -8.84 9.01 -13.62
N ILE A 144 -9.38 7.87 -13.21
CA ILE A 144 -9.47 6.67 -14.04
C ILE A 144 -10.95 6.42 -14.38
N SER A 145 -11.26 6.33 -15.67
CA SER A 145 -12.61 5.96 -16.13
C SER A 145 -12.91 4.51 -15.78
N LEU A 146 -14.02 4.28 -15.08
CA LEU A 146 -14.51 2.94 -14.75
C LEU A 146 -14.81 2.14 -16.03
N LYS A 147 -15.40 2.79 -17.03
CA LYS A 147 -15.68 2.19 -18.34
C LYS A 147 -14.40 1.72 -19.04
N GLU A 148 -13.35 2.54 -19.03
CA GLU A 148 -12.06 2.19 -19.61
C GLU A 148 -11.39 1.05 -18.84
N LEU A 149 -11.43 1.09 -17.50
CA LEU A 149 -10.93 0.03 -16.63
C LEU A 149 -11.59 -1.32 -16.93
N VAL A 150 -12.92 -1.36 -16.95
CA VAL A 150 -13.68 -2.60 -17.22
C VAL A 150 -13.35 -3.14 -18.61
N THR A 151 -13.33 -2.27 -19.62
CA THR A 151 -13.01 -2.66 -20.99
C THR A 151 -11.59 -3.24 -21.08
N SER A 152 -10.63 -2.63 -20.39
CA SER A 152 -9.24 -3.07 -20.36
C SER A 152 -9.08 -4.39 -19.62
N PHE A 153 -9.77 -4.59 -18.49
CA PHE A 153 -9.74 -5.86 -17.75
C PHE A 153 -10.39 -7.01 -18.53
N GLN A 154 -11.50 -6.76 -19.24
CA GLN A 154 -12.12 -7.76 -20.10
C GLN A 154 -11.18 -8.17 -21.24
N LYS A 155 -10.52 -7.19 -21.88
CA LYS A 155 -9.48 -7.46 -22.90
C LYS A 155 -8.30 -8.22 -22.30
N TYR A 156 -7.83 -7.83 -21.11
CA TYR A 156 -6.69 -8.45 -20.46
C TYR A 156 -6.98 -9.89 -20.04
N ASN A 157 -8.16 -10.21 -19.51
CA ASN A 157 -8.56 -11.58 -19.22
C ASN A 157 -8.64 -12.44 -20.50
N TYR A 158 -9.04 -11.85 -21.62
CA TYR A 158 -9.00 -12.51 -22.93
C TYR A 158 -7.56 -12.74 -23.43
N LEU A 159 -6.63 -11.81 -23.15
CA LEU A 159 -5.21 -11.89 -23.51
C LEU A 159 -4.36 -12.74 -22.53
N LYS A 160 -4.83 -12.95 -21.29
CA LYS A 160 -4.26 -13.90 -20.31
C LYS A 160 -4.71 -15.35 -20.56
N ALA A 161 -5.63 -15.60 -21.51
CA ALA A 161 -5.69 -16.93 -22.13
C ALA A 161 -4.33 -17.19 -22.79
N PRO A 162 -3.69 -18.35 -22.59
CA PRO A 162 -2.28 -18.53 -22.90
C PRO A 162 -2.05 -18.45 -24.41
N ILE A 163 -1.73 -17.24 -24.89
CA ILE A 163 -1.14 -17.05 -26.20
C ILE A 163 0.35 -17.33 -26.01
N GLU A 164 0.69 -18.57 -26.34
CA GLU A 164 2.05 -19.12 -26.49
C GLU A 164 2.81 -19.50 -25.21
N ARG A 165 3.39 -20.70 -25.29
CA ARG A 165 4.09 -21.43 -24.22
C ARG A 165 5.24 -20.60 -23.65
N CYS A 166 5.22 -20.34 -22.35
CA CYS A 166 6.40 -19.90 -21.63
C CYS A 166 7.55 -20.89 -21.85
N LEU A 167 8.78 -20.39 -21.98
CA LEU A 167 10.02 -21.16 -22.10
C LEU A 167 10.39 -21.92 -20.80
N THR A 168 9.52 -21.93 -19.80
CA THR A 168 9.70 -22.66 -18.54
C THR A 168 9.10 -24.08 -18.66
N PRO A 169 9.75 -25.10 -18.07
CA PRO A 169 9.23 -26.45 -18.10
C PRO A 169 7.79 -26.52 -17.51
N PRO A 170 6.94 -27.42 -18.03
CA PRO A 170 5.48 -27.43 -17.80
C PRO A 170 5.01 -27.61 -16.33
N ASN A 171 5.91 -27.66 -15.35
CA ASN A 171 5.60 -27.80 -13.94
C ASN A 171 5.69 -26.48 -13.12
N ASN A 172 6.28 -25.39 -13.62
CA ASN A 172 6.44 -24.14 -12.85
C ASN A 172 5.37 -23.08 -13.17
N ASN A 173 4.09 -23.40 -12.89
CA ASN A 173 2.99 -22.42 -12.91
C ASN A 173 2.98 -21.46 -11.69
N LEU A 174 4.07 -21.39 -10.93
CA LEU A 174 4.13 -20.65 -9.66
C LEU A 174 3.77 -19.18 -9.84
N ALA A 175 4.35 -18.48 -10.83
CA ALA A 175 4.05 -17.07 -11.09
C ALA A 175 2.57 -16.83 -11.45
N VAL A 176 1.98 -17.69 -12.28
CA VAL A 176 0.57 -17.59 -12.69
C VAL A 176 -0.38 -17.88 -11.53
N ASN A 177 -0.05 -18.88 -10.71
CA ASN A 177 -0.81 -19.22 -9.51
C ASN A 177 -0.70 -18.11 -8.47
N LEU A 178 0.49 -17.53 -8.30
CA LEU A 178 0.75 -16.43 -7.40
C LEU A 178 -0.02 -15.17 -7.83
N ASP A 179 -0.01 -14.81 -9.12
CA ASP A 179 -0.84 -13.72 -9.66
C ASP A 179 -2.33 -13.91 -9.30
N ARG A 180 -2.85 -15.15 -9.45
CA ARG A 180 -4.23 -15.48 -9.07
C ARG A 180 -4.47 -15.39 -7.57
N GLN A 181 -3.51 -15.85 -6.76
CA GLN A 181 -3.60 -15.81 -5.30
C GLN A 181 -3.52 -14.37 -4.76
N ILE A 182 -2.62 -13.54 -5.30
CA ILE A 182 -2.52 -12.11 -5.01
C ILE A 182 -3.88 -11.44 -5.28
N LEU A 183 -4.53 -11.80 -6.38
CA LEU A 183 -5.87 -11.32 -6.73
C LEU A 183 -6.96 -11.77 -5.74
N TYR A 184 -6.87 -13.00 -5.21
CA TYR A 184 -7.92 -13.66 -4.42
C TYR A 184 -7.80 -13.51 -2.89
N ASN A 185 -6.85 -12.70 -2.38
CA ASN A 185 -6.69 -12.49 -0.94
C ASN A 185 -7.86 -11.69 -0.31
N HIS A 186 -8.89 -12.45 0.09
CA HIS A 186 -9.89 -12.26 1.14
C HIS A 186 -10.46 -10.84 1.40
N SER A 187 -11.53 -10.50 0.66
CA SER A 187 -12.60 -9.63 1.15
C SER A 187 -13.89 -10.43 1.44
N HIS A 188 -14.04 -10.97 2.66
CA HIS A 188 -15.31 -11.57 3.11
C HIS A 188 -16.44 -10.54 3.34
N SER A 189 -16.15 -9.23 3.26
CA SER A 189 -17.14 -8.16 3.42
C SER A 189 -17.82 -7.84 2.09
N SER A 190 -18.47 -8.87 1.56
CA SER A 190 -19.30 -8.76 0.38
C SER A 190 -20.63 -8.08 0.78
N LEU A 191 -20.95 -6.94 0.16
CA LEU A 191 -22.33 -6.44 0.12
C LEU A 191 -23.21 -7.30 -0.79
N TYR A 192 -22.66 -8.32 -1.45
CA TYR A 192 -23.38 -9.21 -2.34
C TYR A 192 -24.36 -10.13 -1.60
N GLY A 193 -25.42 -10.50 -2.32
CA GLY A 193 -26.11 -11.77 -2.12
C GLY A 193 -25.28 -12.94 -2.67
N ALA A 194 -25.80 -14.17 -2.57
CA ALA A 194 -25.11 -15.37 -3.05
C ALA A 194 -24.94 -15.43 -4.59
N ASP A 195 -25.57 -14.51 -5.33
CA ASP A 195 -25.83 -14.66 -6.77
C ASP A 195 -24.82 -13.97 -7.71
N VAL A 196 -23.72 -13.41 -7.20
CA VAL A 196 -22.72 -12.73 -8.04
C VAL A 196 -21.63 -13.67 -8.51
N THR A 197 -21.39 -13.66 -9.83
CA THR A 197 -20.38 -14.48 -10.51
C THR A 197 -18.97 -14.23 -9.94
N THR A 198 -18.14 -15.27 -9.96
CA THR A 198 -16.74 -15.19 -9.51
C THR A 198 -15.95 -14.14 -10.27
N ASP A 199 -16.20 -14.02 -11.57
CA ASP A 199 -15.48 -13.11 -12.47
C ASP A 199 -15.73 -11.65 -12.13
N HIS A 200 -16.97 -11.30 -11.75
CA HIS A 200 -17.30 -9.96 -11.31
C HIS A 200 -16.57 -9.61 -10.00
N LYS A 201 -16.53 -10.53 -9.03
CA LYS A 201 -15.79 -10.32 -7.78
C LYS A 201 -14.30 -10.11 -8.02
N MET A 202 -13.71 -10.94 -8.90
CA MET A 202 -12.30 -10.80 -9.29
C MET A 202 -12.01 -9.46 -9.94
N MET A 203 -12.90 -8.98 -10.80
CA MET A 203 -12.75 -7.68 -11.45
C MET A 203 -12.79 -6.52 -10.44
N VAL A 204 -13.75 -6.54 -9.51
CA VAL A 204 -13.85 -5.50 -8.48
C VAL A 204 -12.62 -5.51 -7.56
N GLU A 205 -12.15 -6.69 -7.15
CA GLU A 205 -10.94 -6.81 -6.33
C GLU A 205 -9.69 -6.37 -7.08
N ALA A 206 -9.58 -6.70 -8.37
CA ALA A 206 -8.48 -6.22 -9.22
C ALA A 206 -8.49 -4.70 -9.32
N ILE A 207 -9.61 -4.08 -9.69
CA ILE A 207 -9.73 -2.62 -9.77
C ILE A 207 -9.40 -1.97 -8.43
N GLY A 208 -9.94 -2.50 -7.33
CA GLY A 208 -9.64 -1.97 -6.01
C GLY A 208 -8.15 -2.03 -5.66
N ARG A 209 -7.47 -3.12 -6.03
CA ARG A 209 -6.03 -3.29 -5.76
C ARG A 209 -5.20 -2.35 -6.63
N HIS A 210 -5.61 -2.13 -7.88
CA HIS A 210 -4.99 -1.13 -8.75
C HIS A 210 -5.09 0.27 -8.15
N LEU A 211 -6.27 0.69 -7.69
CA LEU A 211 -6.48 2.00 -7.06
C LEU A 211 -5.63 2.18 -5.79
N VAL A 212 -5.55 1.14 -4.94
CA VAL A 212 -4.69 1.19 -3.74
C VAL A 212 -3.21 1.27 -4.13
N TYR A 213 -2.79 0.50 -5.14
CA TYR A 213 -1.41 0.53 -5.62
C TYR A 213 -1.05 1.92 -6.15
N ASP A 214 -1.87 2.50 -7.01
CA ASP A 214 -1.63 3.83 -7.57
C ASP A 214 -1.59 4.91 -6.50
N ALA A 215 -2.52 4.85 -5.53
CA ALA A 215 -2.52 5.73 -4.37
C ALA A 215 -1.22 5.57 -3.55
N ALA A 216 -0.77 4.33 -3.29
CA ALA A 216 0.48 4.09 -2.57
C ALA A 216 1.71 4.61 -3.34
N GLN A 217 1.69 4.54 -4.68
CA GLN A 217 2.78 5.04 -5.52
C GLN A 217 2.86 6.56 -5.55
N SER A 218 1.72 7.25 -5.60
CA SER A 218 1.66 8.71 -5.62
C SER A 218 1.80 9.37 -4.25
N THR A 219 1.67 8.60 -3.16
CA THR A 219 1.79 9.14 -1.79
C THR A 219 3.16 9.80 -1.62
N ALA A 220 3.15 11.11 -1.39
CA ALA A 220 4.35 11.88 -1.14
C ALA A 220 4.99 11.52 0.21
N LEU A 221 6.31 11.35 0.22
CA LEU A 221 7.06 10.92 1.40
C LEU A 221 7.46 12.15 2.24
N MET A 222 7.00 12.23 3.48
CA MET A 222 7.32 13.34 4.38
C MET A 222 8.73 13.18 4.99
N SER A 223 9.25 14.28 5.52
CA SER A 223 10.57 14.34 6.16
C SER A 223 10.69 13.34 7.33
N THR A 224 9.59 13.14 8.08
CA THR A 224 9.50 12.18 9.17
C THR A 224 9.51 10.72 8.69
N ASN A 225 8.99 10.43 7.49
CA ASN A 225 9.04 9.08 6.91
C ASN A 225 10.50 8.69 6.59
N VAL A 226 11.22 9.56 5.88
CA VAL A 226 12.62 9.33 5.49
C VAL A 226 13.53 9.25 6.70
N LEU A 227 13.39 10.19 7.63
CA LEU A 227 14.18 10.20 8.87
C LEU A 227 13.94 8.94 9.71
N SER A 228 12.69 8.50 9.87
CA SER A 228 12.36 7.30 10.64
C SER A 228 12.94 6.05 9.99
N TYR A 229 12.87 5.95 8.66
CA TYR A 229 13.49 4.86 7.92
C TYR A 229 15.01 4.82 8.13
N VAL A 230 15.71 5.95 7.98
CA VAL A 230 17.17 6.03 8.18
C VAL A 230 17.55 5.62 9.60
N LEU A 231 16.81 6.05 10.63
CA LEU A 231 17.07 5.69 12.02
C LEU A 231 16.87 4.18 12.29
N LEU A 232 15.91 3.54 11.62
CA LEU A 232 15.58 2.12 11.83
C LEU A 232 16.34 1.14 10.92
N SER A 233 16.81 1.58 9.75
CA SER A 233 17.48 0.72 8.77
C SER A 233 18.99 0.95 8.74
N GLU A 234 19.43 2.19 8.51
CA GLU A 234 20.84 2.54 8.29
C GLU A 234 21.58 2.85 9.59
N GLN A 235 20.96 3.59 10.51
CA GLN A 235 21.60 4.15 11.72
C GLN A 235 21.01 3.56 13.01
N ARG A 236 20.81 2.23 13.04
CA ARG A 236 20.20 1.50 14.18
C ARG A 236 20.88 1.74 15.53
N ARG A 237 22.19 1.94 15.54
CA ARG A 237 22.99 2.18 16.76
C ARG A 237 23.03 3.64 17.19
N GLY A 238 22.39 4.53 16.43
CA GLY A 238 22.52 5.98 16.57
C GLY A 238 23.67 6.54 15.75
N CYS A 239 23.59 7.84 15.47
CA CYS A 239 24.56 8.55 14.63
C CYS A 239 24.72 10.01 15.08
N THR A 240 25.71 10.70 14.52
CA THR A 240 25.85 12.15 14.72
C THR A 240 24.84 12.91 13.86
N LEU A 241 24.49 14.15 14.24
CA LEU A 241 23.57 14.97 13.45
C LEU A 241 24.06 15.19 12.00
N GLN A 242 25.37 15.35 11.79
CA GLN A 242 25.94 15.50 10.44
C GLN A 242 25.82 14.23 9.61
N GLN A 243 26.04 13.07 10.21
CA GLN A 243 25.87 11.79 9.54
C GLN A 243 24.39 11.54 9.19
N LEU A 244 23.49 11.89 10.11
CA LEU A 244 22.05 11.80 9.89
C LEU A 244 21.59 12.66 8.71
N GLN A 245 22.10 13.90 8.62
CA GLN A 245 21.84 14.79 7.49
C GLN A 245 22.29 14.16 6.17
N ARG A 246 23.52 13.65 6.10
CA ARG A 246 24.04 12.99 4.89
C ARG A 246 23.21 11.78 4.48
N CYS A 247 22.81 10.92 5.43
CA CYS A 247 21.97 9.76 5.14
C CYS A 247 20.57 10.16 4.64
N VAL A 248 19.93 11.16 5.28
CA VAL A 248 18.61 11.64 4.86
C VAL A 248 18.66 12.29 3.48
N GLU A 249 19.70 13.06 3.19
CA GLU A 249 19.92 13.67 1.87
C GLU A 249 20.14 12.61 0.80
N ALA A 250 21.05 11.66 1.02
CA ALA A 250 21.31 10.57 0.09
C ALA A 250 20.06 9.72 -0.15
N ARG A 251 19.31 9.40 0.90
CA ARG A 251 18.08 8.60 0.80
C ARG A 251 16.97 9.36 0.07
N GLY A 252 16.81 10.66 0.34
CA GLY A 252 15.89 11.53 -0.38
C GLY A 252 16.22 11.61 -1.87
N ALA A 253 17.49 11.83 -2.22
CA ALA A 253 17.94 11.88 -3.60
C ALA A 253 17.69 10.55 -4.35
N ALA A 254 17.96 9.41 -3.71
CA ALA A 254 17.68 8.10 -4.29
C ALA A 254 16.19 7.87 -4.55
N LEU A 255 15.32 8.27 -3.61
CA LEU A 255 13.86 8.18 -3.77
C LEU A 255 13.37 9.06 -4.92
N GLN A 256 13.87 10.29 -5.01
CA GLN A 256 13.52 11.21 -6.08
C GLN A 256 13.99 10.70 -7.45
N ALA A 257 15.20 10.11 -7.53
CA ALA A 257 15.70 9.47 -8.74
C ALA A 257 14.85 8.26 -9.16
N ALA A 258 14.27 7.54 -8.19
CA ALA A 258 13.29 6.47 -8.42
C ALA A 258 11.86 6.99 -8.72
N GLY A 259 11.68 8.29 -8.94
CA GLY A 259 10.38 8.89 -9.29
C GLY A 259 9.41 9.05 -8.12
N ARG A 260 9.86 8.89 -6.87
CA ARG A 260 9.03 9.12 -5.68
C ARG A 260 8.94 10.61 -5.37
N ASP A 261 7.74 11.05 -5.06
CA ASP A 261 7.49 12.42 -4.62
C ASP A 261 7.90 12.63 -3.16
N LEU A 262 8.59 13.75 -2.90
CA LEU A 262 9.02 14.15 -1.56
C LEU A 262 8.11 15.29 -1.10
N GLY A 263 7.49 15.11 0.05
CA GLY A 263 6.59 16.08 0.67
C GLY A 263 7.29 17.29 1.29
N TYR A 264 8.56 17.52 0.96
CA TYR A 264 9.41 18.53 1.56
C TYR A 264 10.44 19.07 0.57
N THR A 265 10.92 20.28 0.81
CA THR A 265 11.97 20.94 0.02
C THR A 265 12.86 21.80 0.92
N GLY A 266 14.10 22.07 0.50
CA GLY A 266 14.99 23.02 1.16
C GLY A 266 16.24 22.40 1.77
N ASP A 267 16.89 23.13 2.68
CA ASP A 267 18.12 22.72 3.34
C ASP A 267 17.91 21.49 4.24
N THR A 268 18.71 20.45 4.01
CA THR A 268 18.72 19.19 4.77
C THR A 268 18.90 19.43 6.26
N SER A 269 19.73 20.41 6.66
CA SER A 269 19.97 20.67 8.08
C SER A 269 18.72 21.16 8.80
N SER A 270 17.98 22.06 8.16
CA SER A 270 16.72 22.60 8.67
C SER A 270 15.61 21.54 8.67
N LEU A 271 15.54 20.73 7.61
CA LEU A 271 14.61 19.62 7.49
C LEU A 271 14.80 18.58 8.59
N VAL A 272 16.03 18.12 8.83
CA VAL A 272 16.31 17.12 9.86
C VAL A 272 15.96 17.67 11.25
N LYS A 273 16.22 18.95 11.53
CA LYS A 273 15.80 19.58 12.78
C LYS A 273 14.28 19.56 12.95
N HIS A 274 13.55 19.98 11.92
CA HIS A 274 12.07 19.97 11.90
C HIS A 274 11.53 18.56 12.10
N ALA A 275 11.97 17.58 11.31
CA ALA A 275 11.54 16.19 11.42
C ALA A 275 11.83 15.59 12.81
N LEU A 276 12.99 15.89 13.39
CA LEU A 276 13.32 15.46 14.75
C LEU A 276 12.48 16.17 15.83
N GLU A 277 11.95 17.36 15.57
CA GLU A 277 11.01 18.05 16.46
C GLU A 277 9.61 17.45 16.34
N MET A 278 9.18 17.13 15.13
CA MET A 278 7.90 16.48 14.83
C MET A 278 7.81 15.08 15.47
N LEU A 279 8.85 14.26 15.34
CA LEU A 279 8.93 12.95 16.00
C LEU A 279 9.02 13.07 17.53
N GLY A 280 9.64 14.15 18.03
CA GLY A 280 9.72 14.47 19.45
C GLY A 280 10.57 13.50 20.28
N ARG A 281 10.70 13.83 21.58
CA ARG A 281 11.55 13.09 22.53
C ARG A 281 11.03 11.70 22.90
N GLY A 282 9.76 11.43 22.61
CA GLY A 282 9.15 10.11 22.86
C GLY A 282 9.64 9.04 21.88
N LEU A 283 9.97 9.45 20.65
CA LEU A 283 10.40 8.55 19.58
C LEU A 283 11.92 8.63 19.35
N VAL A 284 12.51 9.82 19.50
CA VAL A 284 13.93 10.03 19.21
C VAL A 284 14.64 10.63 20.41
N ARG A 285 15.75 10.01 20.80
CA ARG A 285 16.61 10.48 21.88
C ARG A 285 17.79 11.24 21.32
N ARG A 286 18.05 12.43 21.87
CA ARG A 286 19.22 13.26 21.56
C ARG A 286 20.13 13.29 22.80
N ASP A 287 21.21 12.51 22.75
CA ASP A 287 22.24 12.46 23.81
C ASP A 287 23.42 13.35 23.37
N GLY A 288 23.32 14.65 23.64
CA GLY A 288 24.33 15.63 23.22
C GLY A 288 24.44 15.75 21.70
N ARG A 289 25.52 15.19 21.11
CA ARG A 289 25.77 15.20 19.66
C ARG A 289 25.23 13.97 18.93
N GLN A 290 24.77 12.95 19.66
CA GLN A 290 24.24 11.72 19.07
C GLN A 290 22.72 11.72 19.06
N VAL A 291 22.16 11.18 17.98
CA VAL A 291 20.74 11.00 17.75
C VAL A 291 20.48 9.51 17.53
N ARG A 292 19.49 8.96 18.25
CA ARG A 292 19.08 7.56 18.10
C ARG A 292 17.60 7.38 18.32
N ALA A 293 17.04 6.32 17.74
CA ALA A 293 15.68 5.88 18.07
C ALA A 293 15.57 5.54 19.57
N GLN A 294 14.42 5.82 20.16
CA GLN A 294 14.12 5.46 21.54
C GLN A 294 14.02 3.93 21.66
N PRO A 295 14.67 3.30 22.66
CA PRO A 295 14.75 1.83 22.77
C PRO A 295 13.46 1.19 23.35
N THR A 296 12.31 1.85 23.25
CA THR A 296 11.03 1.31 23.73
C THR A 296 10.27 0.67 22.59
N VAL A 297 9.59 -0.45 22.85
CA VAL A 297 8.76 -1.13 21.84
C VAL A 297 7.72 -0.18 21.26
N SER A 298 7.08 0.63 22.10
CA SER A 298 6.11 1.64 21.66
C SER A 298 6.69 2.63 20.64
N ALA A 299 7.91 3.12 20.89
CA ALA A 299 8.56 4.04 19.96
C ALA A 299 9.00 3.34 18.68
N ALA A 300 9.47 2.10 18.77
CA ALA A 300 9.83 1.30 17.61
C ALA A 300 8.62 1.06 16.69
N LEU A 301 7.45 0.73 17.26
CA LEU A 301 6.21 0.53 16.49
C LEU A 301 5.75 1.82 15.80
N GLU A 302 5.79 2.95 16.50
CA GLU A 302 5.41 4.24 15.92
C GLU A 302 6.43 4.75 14.89
N LEU A 303 7.73 4.61 15.12
CA LEU A 303 8.75 4.91 14.10
C LEU A 303 8.62 3.99 12.88
N SER A 304 8.28 2.71 13.10
CA SER A 304 8.04 1.76 12.02
C SER A 304 6.83 2.18 11.19
N TYR A 305 5.78 2.75 11.81
CA TYR A 305 4.66 3.33 11.08
C TYR A 305 5.14 4.37 10.05
N TYR A 306 5.95 5.34 10.48
CA TYR A 306 6.47 6.36 9.57
C TYR A 306 7.41 5.78 8.52
N ALA A 307 8.28 4.84 8.90
CA ALA A 307 9.25 4.23 8.00
C ALA A 307 8.59 3.33 6.92
N ASN A 308 7.43 2.75 7.22
CA ASN A 308 6.82 1.73 6.39
C ASN A 308 6.37 2.22 5.01
N ALA A 309 6.14 3.52 4.83
CA ALA A 309 5.94 4.11 3.51
C ALA A 309 7.16 3.88 2.58
N LEU A 310 8.38 3.98 3.12
CA LEU A 310 9.61 3.69 2.39
C LEU A 310 9.89 2.18 2.31
N VAL A 311 9.57 1.42 3.36
CA VAL A 311 9.72 -0.05 3.34
C VAL A 311 8.94 -0.66 2.18
N ALA A 312 7.71 -0.19 1.93
CA ALA A 312 6.92 -0.65 0.80
C ALA A 312 7.58 -0.36 -0.56
N HIS A 313 8.24 0.79 -0.71
CA HIS A 313 8.99 1.13 -1.93
C HIS A 313 10.18 0.17 -2.18
N TYR A 314 10.90 -0.19 -1.13
CA TYR A 314 12.06 -1.09 -1.23
C TYR A 314 11.71 -2.58 -1.14
N ALA A 315 10.42 -2.96 -1.07
CA ALA A 315 10.01 -4.33 -0.83
C ALA A 315 10.52 -5.30 -1.92
N ALA A 316 10.33 -5.00 -3.20
CA ALA A 316 10.77 -5.89 -4.28
C ALA A 316 12.30 -6.07 -4.35
N PRO A 317 13.13 -4.99 -4.33
CA PRO A 317 14.59 -5.16 -4.24
C PRO A 317 15.06 -5.87 -2.97
N ALA A 318 14.39 -5.65 -1.84
CA ALA A 318 14.72 -6.34 -0.59
C ALA A 318 14.42 -7.84 -0.66
N ILE A 319 13.31 -8.24 -1.27
CA ILE A 319 12.99 -9.66 -1.50
C ILE A 319 14.07 -10.33 -2.35
N LEU A 320 14.50 -9.69 -3.43
CA LEU A 320 15.59 -10.19 -4.26
C LEU A 320 16.91 -10.29 -3.48
N ALA A 321 17.25 -9.27 -2.70
CA ALA A 321 18.46 -9.29 -1.89
C ALA A 321 18.44 -10.42 -0.85
N THR A 322 17.29 -10.69 -0.23
CA THR A 322 17.12 -11.83 0.70
C THR A 322 17.19 -13.18 -0.02
N ALA A 323 16.59 -13.31 -1.21
CA ALA A 323 16.73 -14.52 -2.02
C ALA A 323 18.19 -14.76 -2.43
N LEU A 324 18.89 -13.70 -2.85
CA LEU A 324 20.30 -13.75 -3.21
C LEU A 324 21.18 -14.16 -2.02
N GLU A 325 20.98 -13.56 -0.85
CA GLU A 325 21.71 -13.90 0.38
C GLU A 325 21.54 -15.39 0.72
N SER A 326 20.32 -15.92 0.57
CA SER A 326 20.06 -17.35 0.79
C SER A 326 20.85 -18.26 -0.16
N ILE A 327 20.88 -17.93 -1.45
CA ILE A 327 21.59 -18.74 -2.46
C ILE A 327 23.11 -18.69 -2.25
N VAL A 328 23.64 -17.49 -1.98
CA VAL A 328 25.08 -17.28 -1.73
C VAL A 328 25.52 -17.88 -0.39
N CYS A 329 24.64 -18.00 0.60
CA CYS A 329 24.99 -18.72 1.84
C CYS A 329 25.06 -20.24 1.65
N GLU A 330 24.35 -20.80 0.67
CA GLU A 330 24.35 -22.23 0.37
C GLU A 330 25.46 -22.65 -0.62
N SER A 331 26.04 -21.69 -1.34
CA SER A 331 27.06 -21.93 -2.36
C SER A 331 28.29 -21.03 -2.17
N ASP A 332 29.49 -21.59 -2.30
CA ASP A 332 30.75 -20.81 -2.24
C ASP A 332 31.03 -20.03 -3.56
N GLU A 333 30.08 -19.97 -4.49
CA GLU A 333 30.22 -19.29 -5.78
C GLU A 333 29.64 -17.87 -5.73
N ASP A 334 30.40 -16.89 -6.18
CA ASP A 334 29.96 -15.49 -6.31
C ASP A 334 29.03 -15.26 -7.53
N THR A 335 28.59 -16.34 -8.19
CA THR A 335 27.78 -16.30 -9.41
C THR A 335 26.45 -17.01 -9.20
N VAL A 336 25.35 -16.32 -9.45
CA VAL A 336 24.00 -16.85 -9.28
C VAL A 336 23.28 -16.90 -10.63
N ARG A 337 22.61 -18.02 -10.92
CA ARG A 337 21.81 -18.14 -12.14
C ARG A 337 20.57 -17.26 -12.04
N HIS A 338 20.29 -16.48 -13.08
CA HIS A 338 19.12 -15.61 -13.14
C HIS A 338 17.80 -16.37 -12.86
N SER A 339 17.62 -17.56 -13.44
CA SER A 339 16.41 -18.38 -13.23
C SER A 339 16.22 -18.82 -11.78
N GLU A 340 17.33 -19.14 -11.10
CA GLU A 340 17.33 -19.59 -9.71
C GLU A 340 17.01 -18.43 -8.75
N LEU A 341 17.60 -17.25 -9.00
CA LEU A 341 17.26 -16.04 -8.25
C LEU A 341 15.78 -15.67 -8.39
N ILE A 342 15.24 -15.72 -9.60
CA ILE A 342 13.81 -15.44 -9.84
C ILE A 342 12.93 -16.47 -9.12
N GLU A 343 13.22 -17.76 -9.24
CA GLU A 343 12.42 -18.81 -8.57
C GLU A 343 12.39 -18.63 -7.05
N SER A 344 13.56 -18.44 -6.42
CA SER A 344 13.67 -18.19 -4.98
C SER A 344 12.95 -16.90 -4.56
N SER A 345 13.03 -15.85 -5.38
CA SER A 345 12.31 -14.59 -5.11
C SER A 345 10.79 -14.74 -5.19
N LEU A 346 10.28 -15.55 -6.12
CA LEU A 346 8.84 -15.81 -6.28
C LEU A 346 8.29 -16.62 -5.10
N GLN A 347 9.07 -17.56 -4.56
CA GLN A 347 8.70 -18.28 -3.34
C GLN A 347 8.57 -17.33 -2.14
N LEU A 348 9.50 -16.37 -1.97
CA LEU A 348 9.38 -15.35 -0.93
C LEU A 348 8.17 -14.42 -1.17
N CYS A 349 7.86 -14.09 -2.42
CA CYS A 349 6.69 -13.29 -2.76
C CYS A 349 5.38 -13.98 -2.37
N GLU A 350 5.30 -15.31 -2.37
CA GLU A 350 4.10 -16.04 -1.93
C GLU A 350 3.71 -15.67 -0.49
N VAL A 351 4.70 -15.66 0.42
CA VAL A 351 4.49 -15.31 1.82
C VAL A 351 4.30 -13.81 2.00
N LEU A 352 5.15 -13.00 1.36
CA LEU A 352 5.19 -11.54 1.56
C LEU A 352 4.08 -10.78 0.82
N SER A 353 3.38 -11.42 -0.12
CA SER A 353 2.18 -10.88 -0.78
C SER A 353 1.03 -10.55 0.17
N GLN A 354 1.03 -11.16 1.37
CA GLN A 354 0.06 -10.85 2.43
C GLN A 354 0.39 -9.53 3.16
N GLU A 355 1.64 -9.08 3.05
CA GLU A 355 2.14 -7.89 3.75
C GLU A 355 2.30 -6.69 2.81
N PHE A 356 2.66 -6.93 1.56
CA PHE A 356 2.96 -5.91 0.55
C PHE A 356 2.12 -6.08 -0.71
N ILE A 357 1.66 -4.94 -1.24
CA ILE A 357 1.10 -4.87 -2.60
C ILE A 357 2.26 -4.54 -3.54
N LEU A 358 2.91 -5.59 -4.07
CA LEU A 358 4.17 -5.46 -4.82
C LEU A 358 3.97 -4.88 -6.23
N CYS A 359 2.87 -5.23 -6.89
CA CYS A 359 2.57 -4.79 -8.25
C CYS A 359 1.06 -4.57 -8.45
N PRO A 360 0.65 -3.75 -9.44
CA PRO A 360 -0.74 -3.64 -9.82
C PRO A 360 -1.20 -4.93 -10.53
N PRO A 361 -2.50 -5.24 -10.54
CA PRO A 361 -3.03 -6.50 -11.10
C PRO A 361 -2.84 -6.66 -12.62
N CYS A 362 -2.53 -5.58 -13.33
CA CYS A 362 -2.26 -5.56 -14.77
C CYS A 362 -0.82 -5.94 -15.12
N THR A 363 0.08 -5.94 -14.14
CA THR A 363 1.50 -6.28 -14.29
C THR A 363 1.77 -7.65 -13.68
N ARG A 364 2.62 -8.45 -14.32
CA ARG A 364 3.03 -9.75 -13.77
C ARG A 364 4.04 -9.53 -12.64
N ILE A 365 3.95 -10.34 -11.58
CA ILE A 365 4.91 -10.24 -10.49
C ILE A 365 6.36 -10.47 -10.95
N GLU A 366 6.55 -11.35 -11.93
CA GLU A 366 7.85 -11.62 -12.55
C GLU A 366 8.46 -10.38 -13.21
N GLU A 367 7.67 -9.58 -13.93
CA GLU A 367 8.13 -8.31 -14.53
C GLU A 367 8.58 -7.32 -13.45
N THR A 368 7.92 -7.32 -12.30
CA THR A 368 8.30 -6.49 -11.16
C THR A 368 9.64 -6.93 -10.56
N MET A 369 9.86 -8.25 -10.47
CA MET A 369 11.16 -8.79 -10.02
C MET A 369 12.28 -8.48 -11.02
N LEU A 370 12.03 -8.64 -12.32
CA LEU A 370 12.99 -8.28 -13.36
C LEU A 370 13.37 -6.80 -13.30
N SER A 371 12.38 -5.91 -13.13
CA SER A 371 12.64 -4.48 -12.93
C SER A 371 13.49 -4.23 -11.68
N ALA A 372 13.25 -4.95 -10.59
CA ALA A 372 14.00 -4.81 -9.35
C ALA A 372 15.45 -5.33 -9.47
N ILE A 373 15.70 -6.37 -10.29
CA ILE A 373 17.07 -6.78 -10.66
C ILE A 373 17.77 -5.63 -11.39
N GLY A 374 17.10 -4.99 -12.36
CA GLY A 374 17.63 -3.81 -13.05
C GLY A 374 18.03 -2.69 -12.08
N THR A 375 17.21 -2.44 -11.05
CA THR A 375 17.54 -1.48 -9.99
C THR A 375 18.78 -1.88 -9.21
N LEU A 376 18.94 -3.16 -8.85
CA LEU A 376 20.11 -3.65 -8.13
C LEU A 376 21.39 -3.56 -8.99
N VAL A 377 21.29 -3.82 -10.29
CA VAL A 377 22.39 -3.62 -11.24
C VAL A 377 22.76 -2.13 -11.35
N SER A 378 21.77 -1.24 -11.45
CA SER A 378 22.02 0.21 -11.51
C SER A 378 22.64 0.78 -10.22
N CYS A 379 22.46 0.10 -9.10
CA CYS A 379 23.07 0.44 -7.82
C CYS A 379 24.45 -0.21 -7.62
N ASP A 380 25.00 -0.87 -8.65
CA ASP A 380 26.25 -1.66 -8.60
C ASP A 380 26.25 -2.77 -7.52
N VAL A 381 25.06 -3.23 -7.11
CA VAL A 381 24.92 -4.38 -6.17
C VAL A 381 25.09 -5.70 -6.91
N LEU A 382 24.61 -5.75 -8.16
CA LEU A 382 24.73 -6.90 -9.06
C LEU A 382 25.49 -6.47 -10.32
N SER A 383 26.27 -7.39 -10.89
CA SER A 383 26.90 -7.21 -12.19
C SER A 383 26.51 -8.35 -13.11
N GLU A 384 26.16 -8.03 -14.36
CA GLU A 384 25.80 -9.03 -15.36
C GLU A 384 27.08 -9.58 -16.02
N ILE A 385 27.34 -10.87 -15.84
CA ILE A 385 28.61 -11.49 -16.26
C ILE A 385 28.51 -12.13 -17.66
N GLN A 386 27.33 -12.64 -18.07
CA GLN A 386 27.13 -13.24 -19.40
C GLN A 386 25.64 -13.42 -19.79
N VAL A 387 25.30 -13.05 -21.03
CA VAL A 387 24.05 -13.49 -21.68
C VAL A 387 24.24 -14.94 -22.13
N ASN A 388 23.39 -15.86 -21.67
CA ASN A 388 23.38 -17.24 -22.14
C ASN A 388 22.87 -17.28 -23.60
N ILE A 389 23.76 -17.17 -24.58
CA ILE A 389 23.45 -17.37 -26.01
C ILE A 389 23.49 -18.88 -26.29
N TYR A 390 22.40 -19.59 -25.99
CA TYR A 390 22.13 -20.96 -26.46
C TYR A 390 20.62 -21.01 -26.78
N LEU A 391 20.05 -21.28 -27.95
CA LEU A 391 20.46 -21.76 -29.27
C LEU A 391 19.38 -21.29 -30.27
N TRP A 392 19.68 -20.41 -31.22
CA TRP A 392 18.94 -20.37 -32.49
C TRP A 392 19.85 -21.03 -33.53
N ASN A 393 19.63 -22.32 -33.74
CA ASN A 393 20.34 -23.08 -34.78
C ASN A 393 19.40 -23.13 -36.00
N PRO A 394 19.64 -22.36 -37.08
CA PRO A 394 18.80 -22.35 -38.27
C PRO A 394 19.02 -23.58 -39.18
N GLY A 395 19.29 -24.74 -38.58
CA GLY A 395 19.88 -25.91 -39.25
C GLY A 395 19.06 -27.20 -39.20
N THR A 396 17.78 -27.17 -38.84
CA THR A 396 16.90 -28.34 -38.97
C THR A 396 15.51 -27.89 -39.40
N LEU A 397 15.33 -27.83 -40.73
CA LEU A 397 14.04 -27.91 -41.43
C LEU A 397 13.70 -29.38 -41.69
#